data_AF-A0A840J0Z7-F1
#
_entry.id   AF-A0A840J0Z7-F1
#
_cell.length_a   1.000
_cell.length_b   1.000
_cell.length_c   1.000
_cell.angle_alpha   90.00
_cell.angle_beta   90.00
_cell.angle_gamma   90.00
#
_symmetry.space_group_name_H-M   'P 1'
#
loop_
_entity.id
_entity.type
_entity.pdbx_description
1 polymer ?
#
loop_
_entity_poly.entity_id
_entity_poly.type
_entity_poly.pdbx_seq_one_letter_code
_entity_poly.pdbx_strand_id
1 'polypeptide(L)'
;MRPRWTVFAALATGIGIGLAGCGQQPSPTQPRSGGQADTANQADPAARWADGYCGAVNHLVRTLTTLPEIDPSSPQQAARTSSRLLSSVVDGIDQTVSSLDRVGPAPLPGGTAARADLLGEFASVRKRADDVRQRLDSASGTSATKTALGDARSAIDDVARLDVLKGLDATPALSAAGKRASGCQQLVVPPAPR
;
A
#
# COMPACT_ATOMS: atom_id res chain seq x y z
N MET A 1 17.12 21.33 -18.73
CA MET A 1 16.88 22.61 -19.44
C MET A 1 15.37 22.89 -19.37
N ARG A 2 14.97 24.00 -18.74
CA ARG A 2 13.55 24.42 -18.63
C ARG A 2 13.31 25.50 -19.69
N PRO A 3 12.28 25.41 -20.55
CA PRO A 3 11.86 26.58 -21.29
C PRO A 3 10.92 27.43 -20.42
N ARG A 4 11.40 28.62 -20.10
CA ARG A 4 10.63 29.77 -19.65
C ARG A 4 9.97 30.37 -20.89
N TRP A 5 8.67 30.60 -20.86
CA TRP A 5 8.02 31.49 -21.84
C TRP A 5 7.25 32.56 -21.09
N THR A 6 7.63 33.78 -21.38
CA THR A 6 7.22 35.02 -20.75
C THR A 6 6.41 35.84 -21.76
N VAL A 7 5.34 36.44 -21.25
CA VAL A 7 4.79 37.76 -21.61
C VAL A 7 4.00 37.84 -22.93
N PHE A 8 2.73 38.29 -22.85
CA PHE A 8 2.32 39.55 -23.47
C PHE A 8 1.07 40.12 -22.80
N ALA A 9 1.21 41.37 -22.34
CA ALA A 9 0.18 42.21 -21.79
C ALA A 9 -0.69 42.80 -22.91
N ALA A 10 -1.98 42.98 -22.64
CA ALA A 10 -2.81 43.95 -23.37
C ALA A 10 -3.72 44.66 -22.36
N LEU A 11 -3.33 45.90 -22.07
CA LEU A 11 -4.10 46.89 -21.33
C LEU A 11 -5.24 47.38 -22.22
N ALA A 12 -6.48 47.27 -21.74
CA ALA A 12 -7.60 48.03 -22.27
C ALA A 12 -8.28 48.76 -21.12
N THR A 13 -7.94 50.04 -21.01
CA THR A 13 -8.50 51.01 -20.07
C THR A 13 -9.93 51.35 -20.51
N GLY A 14 -10.92 51.03 -19.69
CA GLY A 14 -12.31 51.44 -19.89
C GLY A 14 -12.89 51.94 -18.57
N ILE A 15 -12.85 53.25 -18.35
CA ILE A 15 -13.48 53.91 -17.20
C ILE A 15 -14.94 54.20 -17.59
N GLY A 16 -15.86 53.45 -17.00
CA GLY A 16 -17.30 53.74 -17.01
C GLY A 16 -17.79 53.92 -15.58
N ILE A 17 -18.13 55.16 -15.20
CA ILE A 17 -18.80 55.47 -13.94
C ILE A 17 -20.30 55.28 -14.16
N GLY A 18 -20.87 54.22 -13.58
CA GLY A 18 -22.30 53.93 -13.56
C GLY A 18 -22.78 53.73 -12.13
N LEU A 19 -23.67 54.61 -11.68
CA LEU A 19 -24.32 54.61 -10.37
C LEU A 19 -25.44 53.56 -10.29
N ALA A 20 -25.59 52.99 -9.08
CA ALA A 20 -26.76 52.32 -8.51
C ALA A 20 -27.22 50.95 -9.09
N GLY A 21 -27.00 49.89 -8.30
CA GLY A 21 -27.63 48.58 -8.49
C GLY A 21 -27.19 47.59 -7.40
N CYS A 22 -28.14 47.03 -6.67
CA CYS A 22 -27.95 46.16 -5.51
C CYS A 22 -27.19 44.85 -5.81
N GLY A 23 -26.36 44.40 -4.88
CA GLY A 23 -25.90 43.00 -4.84
C GLY A 23 -24.54 42.83 -4.16
N GLN A 24 -24.54 42.25 -2.96
CA GLN A 24 -23.38 41.78 -2.20
C GLN A 24 -22.26 41.20 -3.08
N GLN A 25 -21.07 41.79 -3.00
CA GLN A 25 -19.82 41.25 -3.55
C GLN A 25 -19.43 39.95 -2.80
N PRO A 26 -19.32 38.79 -3.47
CA PRO A 26 -18.63 37.64 -2.91
C PRO A 26 -17.13 37.96 -2.81
N SER A 27 -16.56 37.78 -1.62
CA SER A 27 -15.12 37.86 -1.40
C SER A 27 -14.40 36.89 -2.35
N PRO A 28 -13.21 37.24 -2.88
CA PRO A 28 -12.41 36.28 -3.63
C PRO A 28 -11.97 35.17 -2.68
N THR A 29 -12.63 34.02 -2.77
CA THR A 29 -12.20 32.79 -2.13
C THR A 29 -10.81 32.46 -2.69
N GLN A 30 -9.77 32.65 -1.88
CA GLN A 30 -8.49 31.97 -2.10
C GLN A 30 -8.79 30.49 -2.35
N PRO A 31 -8.22 29.86 -3.39
CA PRO A 31 -8.34 28.43 -3.54
C PRO A 31 -7.67 27.79 -2.32
N ARG A 32 -8.48 27.34 -1.36
CA ARG A 32 -8.08 26.36 -0.36
C ARG A 32 -7.88 25.05 -1.09
N SER A 33 -6.71 24.92 -1.72
CA SER A 33 -6.17 23.64 -2.13
C SER A 33 -5.90 22.82 -0.86
N GLY A 34 -6.89 22.08 -0.40
CA GLY A 34 -6.74 21.24 0.80
C GLY A 34 -8.00 20.69 1.44
N GLY A 35 -9.20 20.87 0.86
CA GLY A 35 -10.45 20.37 1.47
C GLY A 35 -11.26 19.38 0.64
N GLN A 36 -11.17 19.43 -0.69
CA GLN A 36 -12.07 18.66 -1.56
C GLN A 36 -11.67 17.19 -1.74
N ALA A 37 -10.39 16.86 -1.62
CA ALA A 37 -9.93 15.47 -1.76
C ALA A 37 -10.37 14.62 -0.55
N ASP A 38 -10.26 15.17 0.68
CA ASP A 38 -10.63 14.46 1.91
C ASP A 38 -12.14 14.30 2.08
N THR A 39 -12.94 15.29 1.68
CA THR A 39 -14.43 15.19 1.74
C THR A 39 -15.02 14.30 0.64
N ALA A 40 -14.43 14.29 -0.56
CA ALA A 40 -14.86 13.36 -1.62
C ALA A 40 -14.55 11.90 -1.26
N ASN A 41 -13.45 11.64 -0.53
CA ASN A 41 -13.12 10.29 -0.05
C ASN A 41 -14.10 9.81 1.03
N GLN A 42 -14.59 10.69 1.91
CA GLN A 42 -15.60 10.32 2.91
C GLN A 42 -16.98 10.03 2.31
N ALA A 43 -17.31 10.61 1.14
CA ALA A 43 -18.61 10.46 0.49
C ALA A 43 -18.70 9.27 -0.49
N ASP A 44 -17.59 8.72 -0.98
CA ASP A 44 -17.58 7.58 -1.90
C ASP A 44 -17.34 6.24 -1.17
N PRO A 45 -18.36 5.36 -1.06
CA PRO A 45 -18.21 4.03 -0.45
C PRO A 45 -17.12 3.17 -1.10
N ALA A 46 -16.94 3.26 -2.42
CA ALA A 46 -15.94 2.47 -3.14
C ALA A 46 -14.51 2.92 -2.80
N ALA A 47 -14.29 4.23 -2.71
CA ALA A 47 -13.01 4.80 -2.31
C ALA A 47 -12.65 4.40 -0.87
N ARG A 48 -13.61 4.50 0.06
CA ARG A 48 -13.41 4.09 1.45
C ARG A 48 -13.11 2.61 1.60
N TRP A 49 -13.79 1.76 0.83
CA TRP A 49 -13.50 0.33 0.84
C TRP A 49 -12.09 0.04 0.32
N ALA A 50 -11.70 0.66 -0.80
CA ALA A 50 -10.35 0.53 -1.34
C ALA A 50 -9.29 1.09 -0.39
N ASP A 51 -9.60 2.16 0.35
CA ASP A 51 -8.73 2.71 1.40
C ASP A 51 -8.53 1.72 2.55
N GLY A 52 -9.59 1.07 3.03
CA GLY A 52 -9.49 -0.01 4.02
C GLY A 52 -8.65 -1.19 3.52
N TYR A 53 -8.86 -1.60 2.27
CA TYR A 53 -8.07 -2.65 1.61
C TYR A 53 -6.58 -2.31 1.58
N CYS A 54 -6.23 -1.13 1.04
CA CYS A 54 -4.84 -0.68 0.96
C CYS A 54 -4.24 -0.32 2.32
N GLY A 55 -5.06 0.10 3.30
CA GLY A 55 -4.64 0.35 4.67
C GLY A 55 -4.17 -0.93 5.36
N ALA A 56 -4.90 -2.04 5.17
CA ALA A 56 -4.48 -3.35 5.65
C ALA A 56 -3.14 -3.77 5.02
N VAL A 57 -3.02 -3.63 3.70
CA VAL A 57 -1.79 -3.97 2.95
C VAL A 57 -0.59 -3.11 3.35
N ASN A 58 -0.78 -1.81 3.55
CA ASN A 58 0.28 -0.90 4.01
C ASN A 58 0.89 -1.34 5.35
N HIS A 59 0.11 -1.97 6.21
CA HIS A 59 0.64 -2.52 7.45
C HIS A 59 1.67 -3.62 7.18
N LEU A 60 1.38 -4.53 6.24
CA LEU A 60 2.34 -5.55 5.81
C LEU A 60 3.60 -4.90 5.26
N VAL A 61 3.46 -3.97 4.31
CA VAL A 61 4.62 -3.29 3.69
C VAL A 61 5.50 -2.63 4.75
N ARG A 62 4.92 -1.90 5.70
CA ARG A 62 5.70 -1.33 6.82
C ARG A 62 6.39 -2.38 7.66
N THR A 63 5.70 -3.48 8.00
CA THR A 63 6.30 -4.60 8.74
C THR A 63 7.49 -5.19 7.99
N LEU A 64 7.36 -5.38 6.68
CA LEU A 64 8.42 -5.89 5.81
C LEU A 64 9.64 -4.95 5.77
N THR A 65 9.43 -3.63 5.83
CA THR A 65 10.53 -2.64 5.89
C THR A 65 11.27 -2.60 7.22
N THR A 66 10.72 -3.20 8.27
CA THR A 66 11.31 -3.24 9.62
C THR A 66 11.73 -4.65 10.03
N LEU A 67 11.87 -5.56 9.07
CA LEU A 67 12.28 -6.93 9.35
C LEU A 67 13.69 -6.98 9.96
N PRO A 68 13.94 -7.95 10.86
CA PRO A 68 15.27 -8.16 11.40
C PRO A 68 16.24 -8.58 10.29
N GLU A 69 17.47 -8.10 10.35
CA GLU A 69 18.52 -8.49 9.41
C GLU A 69 18.98 -9.93 9.65
N ILE A 70 19.41 -10.60 8.57
CA ILE A 70 20.04 -11.92 8.62
C ILE A 70 21.51 -11.74 9.01
N ASP A 71 21.97 -12.45 10.03
CA ASP A 71 23.38 -12.45 10.48
C ASP A 71 24.16 -13.56 9.76
N PRO A 72 25.06 -13.23 8.81
CA PRO A 72 25.81 -14.23 8.05
C PRO A 72 27.07 -14.74 8.77
N SER A 73 27.34 -14.35 10.02
CA SER A 73 28.58 -14.69 10.75
C SER A 73 28.82 -16.18 10.91
N SER A 74 27.76 -16.99 10.89
CA SER A 74 27.84 -18.46 10.85
C SER A 74 26.54 -19.05 10.28
N PRO A 75 26.55 -20.29 9.76
CA PRO A 75 25.32 -20.96 9.32
C PRO A 75 24.25 -21.04 10.41
N GLN A 76 24.65 -21.25 11.67
CA GLN A 76 23.74 -21.32 12.81
C GLN A 76 23.13 -19.96 13.15
N GLN A 77 23.92 -18.88 13.08
CA GLN A 77 23.37 -17.53 13.27
C GLN A 77 22.44 -17.15 12.13
N ALA A 78 22.84 -17.40 10.89
CA ALA A 78 22.02 -17.15 9.71
C ALA A 78 20.66 -17.84 9.85
N ALA A 79 20.66 -19.13 10.22
CA ALA A 79 19.43 -19.89 10.40
C ALA A 79 18.53 -19.31 11.49
N ARG A 80 19.09 -18.96 12.66
CA ARG A 80 18.34 -18.32 13.74
C ARG A 80 17.74 -16.97 13.34
N THR A 81 18.51 -16.12 12.66
CA THR A 81 18.01 -14.82 12.19
C THR A 81 16.97 -14.97 11.08
N SER A 82 17.15 -15.92 10.16
CA SER A 82 16.16 -16.22 9.12
C SER A 82 14.85 -16.76 9.72
N SER A 83 14.93 -17.60 10.76
CA SER A 83 13.73 -18.07 11.49
C SER A 83 12.98 -16.90 12.14
N ARG A 84 13.68 -15.98 12.82
CA ARG A 84 13.07 -14.76 13.38
C ARG A 84 12.46 -13.84 12.32
N LEU A 85 13.13 -13.68 11.19
CA LEU A 85 12.61 -12.92 10.06
C LEU A 85 11.32 -13.55 9.54
N LEU A 86 11.31 -14.86 9.28
CA LEU A 86 10.12 -15.58 8.80
C LEU A 86 8.98 -15.53 9.82
N SER A 87 9.26 -15.59 11.12
CA SER A 87 8.26 -15.38 12.16
C SER A 87 7.62 -13.99 12.05
N SER A 88 8.42 -12.94 11.86
CA SER A 88 7.93 -11.56 11.71
C SER A 88 7.08 -11.39 10.44
N VAL A 89 7.43 -12.09 9.37
CA VAL A 89 6.63 -12.15 8.14
C VAL A 89 5.28 -12.82 8.38
N VAL A 90 5.28 -13.98 9.05
CA VAL A 90 4.08 -14.76 9.39
C VAL A 90 3.12 -13.90 10.21
N ASP A 91 3.62 -13.22 11.25
CA ASP A 91 2.83 -12.32 12.09
C ASP A 91 2.29 -11.11 11.32
N GLY A 92 3.11 -10.49 10.47
CA GLY A 92 2.70 -9.38 9.61
C GLY A 92 1.59 -9.76 8.63
N ILE A 93 1.65 -10.96 8.06
CA ILE A 93 0.61 -11.49 7.16
C ILE A 93 -0.69 -11.75 7.95
N ASP A 94 -0.62 -12.35 9.15
CA ASP A 94 -1.81 -12.57 10.00
C ASP A 94 -2.56 -11.29 10.30
N GLN A 95 -1.83 -10.26 10.72
CA GLN A 95 -2.44 -8.98 11.04
C GLN A 95 -3.08 -8.33 9.81
N THR A 96 -2.49 -8.55 8.63
CA THR A 96 -3.01 -8.05 7.36
C THR A 96 -4.29 -8.79 6.96
N VAL A 97 -4.32 -10.11 7.07
CA VAL A 97 -5.51 -10.96 6.88
C VAL A 97 -6.64 -10.50 7.80
N SER A 98 -6.36 -10.37 9.11
CA SER A 98 -7.34 -9.88 10.09
C SER A 98 -7.83 -8.46 9.78
N SER A 99 -6.99 -7.60 9.20
CA SER A 99 -7.38 -6.26 8.80
C SER A 99 -8.23 -6.25 7.53
N LEU A 100 -7.90 -7.08 6.54
CA LEU A 100 -8.69 -7.25 5.31
C LEU A 100 -10.09 -7.81 5.58
N ASP A 101 -10.21 -8.77 6.52
CA ASP A 101 -11.51 -9.31 6.93
C ASP A 101 -12.42 -8.23 7.53
N ARG A 102 -11.84 -7.27 8.25
CA ARG A 102 -12.56 -6.13 8.86
C ARG A 102 -13.00 -5.05 7.88
N VAL A 103 -12.50 -5.03 6.63
CA VAL A 103 -12.88 -4.04 5.61
C VAL A 103 -14.36 -4.18 5.21
N GLY A 104 -14.98 -5.33 5.47
CA GLY A 104 -16.39 -5.57 5.14
C GLY A 104 -16.64 -5.80 3.64
N PRO A 105 -17.90 -5.97 3.22
CA PRO A 105 -18.23 -6.31 1.84
C PRO A 105 -17.85 -5.19 0.87
N ALA A 106 -17.41 -5.58 -0.34
CA ALA A 106 -17.08 -4.60 -1.37
C ALA A 106 -18.34 -3.99 -1.99
N PRO A 107 -18.39 -2.66 -2.18
CA PRO A 107 -19.54 -1.99 -2.81
C PRO A 107 -19.53 -2.07 -4.35
N LEU A 108 -18.42 -2.56 -4.94
CA LEU A 108 -18.25 -2.69 -6.39
C LEU A 108 -18.16 -4.18 -6.80
N PRO A 109 -18.67 -4.54 -8.00
CA PRO A 109 -18.46 -5.85 -8.59
C PRO A 109 -16.97 -6.21 -8.65
N GLY A 110 -16.65 -7.48 -8.36
CA GLY A 110 -15.29 -7.99 -8.36
C GLY A 110 -14.49 -7.68 -7.09
N GLY A 111 -14.87 -6.68 -6.26
CA GLY A 111 -14.09 -6.33 -5.07
C GLY A 111 -14.04 -7.42 -4.01
N THR A 112 -15.14 -8.17 -3.83
CA THR A 112 -15.17 -9.32 -2.92
C THR A 112 -14.25 -10.45 -3.39
N ALA A 113 -14.24 -10.73 -4.70
CA ALA A 113 -13.34 -11.73 -5.28
C ALA A 113 -11.88 -11.27 -5.16
N ALA A 114 -11.58 -10.02 -5.50
CA ALA A 114 -10.26 -9.42 -5.35
C ALA A 114 -9.70 -9.52 -3.92
N ARG A 115 -10.55 -9.32 -2.90
CA ARG A 115 -10.15 -9.54 -1.51
C ARG A 115 -9.94 -11.02 -1.20
N ALA A 116 -10.85 -11.89 -1.62
CA ALA A 116 -10.75 -13.33 -1.36
C ALA A 116 -9.48 -13.93 -1.98
N ASP A 117 -9.13 -13.52 -3.20
CA ASP A 117 -7.91 -13.96 -3.90
C ASP A 117 -6.66 -13.53 -3.13
N LEU A 118 -6.58 -12.26 -2.70
CA LEU A 118 -5.46 -11.77 -1.89
C LEU A 118 -5.34 -12.52 -0.55
N LEU A 119 -6.47 -12.78 0.12
CA LEU A 119 -6.50 -13.57 1.35
C LEU A 119 -5.96 -14.99 1.11
N GLY A 120 -6.31 -15.62 -0.01
CA GLY A 120 -5.81 -16.93 -0.41
C GLY A 120 -4.30 -16.92 -0.68
N GLU A 121 -3.80 -15.92 -1.40
CA GLU A 121 -2.37 -15.73 -1.65
C GLU A 121 -1.59 -15.55 -0.34
N PHE A 122 -2.09 -14.70 0.57
CA PHE A 122 -1.51 -14.51 1.89
C PHE A 122 -1.50 -15.78 2.73
N ALA A 123 -2.59 -16.54 2.77
CA ALA A 123 -2.64 -17.82 3.48
C ALA A 123 -1.59 -18.81 2.95
N SER A 124 -1.42 -18.85 1.62
CA SER A 124 -0.45 -19.70 0.94
C SER A 124 1.00 -19.33 1.27
N VAL A 125 1.34 -18.04 1.20
CA VAL A 125 2.68 -17.54 1.54
C VAL A 125 2.97 -17.70 3.03
N ARG A 126 2.02 -17.34 3.90
CA ARG A 126 2.12 -17.54 5.35
C ARG A 126 2.48 -18.99 5.68
N LYS A 127 1.73 -19.94 5.11
CA LYS A 127 1.96 -21.36 5.35
C LYS A 127 3.38 -21.78 4.94
N ARG A 128 3.84 -21.37 3.75
CA ARG A 128 5.21 -21.67 3.30
C ARG A 128 6.27 -21.07 4.20
N ALA A 129 6.11 -19.80 4.60
CA ALA A 129 7.04 -19.14 5.51
C ALA A 129 7.11 -19.86 6.86
N ASP A 130 5.97 -20.29 7.41
CA ASP A 130 5.93 -21.03 8.67
C ASP A 130 6.54 -22.44 8.54
N ASP A 131 6.21 -23.19 7.48
CA ASP A 131 6.78 -24.51 7.23
C ASP A 131 8.31 -24.46 7.08
N VAL A 132 8.86 -23.36 6.53
CA VAL A 132 10.31 -23.17 6.40
C VAL A 132 10.95 -22.70 7.70
N ARG A 133 10.28 -21.83 8.47
CA ARG A 133 10.68 -21.45 9.82
C ARG A 133 10.86 -22.68 10.70
N GLN A 134 9.87 -23.57 10.73
CA GLN A 134 9.92 -24.81 11.50
C GLN A 134 11.07 -25.74 11.05
N ARG A 135 11.37 -25.79 9.75
CA ARG A 135 12.53 -26.52 9.22
C ARG A 135 13.86 -25.93 9.66
N LEU A 136 13.99 -24.60 9.69
CA LEU A 136 15.18 -23.93 10.23
C LEU A 136 15.37 -24.24 11.73
N ASP A 137 14.29 -24.17 12.51
CA ASP A 137 14.32 -24.42 13.95
C ASP A 137 14.67 -25.87 14.28
N SER A 138 14.30 -26.81 13.41
CA SER A 138 14.56 -28.25 13.57
C SER A 138 15.85 -28.72 12.90
N ALA A 139 16.48 -27.90 12.05
CA ALA A 139 17.64 -28.30 11.26
C ALA A 139 18.86 -28.55 12.14
N SER A 140 19.42 -29.76 12.04
CA SER A 140 20.59 -30.19 12.79
C SER A 140 21.72 -30.59 11.85
N GLY A 141 22.92 -30.03 12.07
CA GLY A 141 24.10 -30.29 11.24
C GLY A 141 24.18 -29.46 9.96
N THR A 142 25.41 -29.30 9.45
CA THR A 142 25.75 -28.33 8.39
C THR A 142 24.93 -28.49 7.11
N SER A 143 24.71 -29.73 6.66
CA SER A 143 23.98 -30.00 5.42
C SER A 143 22.51 -29.59 5.52
N ALA A 144 21.83 -30.01 6.60
CA ALA A 144 20.42 -29.69 6.84
C ALA A 144 20.21 -28.18 7.01
N THR A 145 21.09 -27.50 7.76
CA THR A 145 21.05 -26.05 7.93
C THR A 145 21.19 -25.32 6.59
N LYS A 146 22.11 -25.76 5.72
CA LYS A 146 22.31 -25.14 4.40
C LYS A 146 21.07 -25.28 3.51
N THR A 147 20.44 -26.46 3.49
CA THR A 147 19.19 -26.68 2.74
C THR A 147 18.07 -25.79 3.27
N ALA A 148 17.86 -25.76 4.59
CA ALA A 148 16.82 -24.94 5.21
C ALA A 148 17.03 -23.42 4.96
N LEU A 149 18.28 -22.95 4.91
CA LEU A 149 18.61 -21.59 4.52
C LEU A 149 18.26 -21.27 3.06
N GLY A 150 18.46 -22.23 2.14
CA GLY A 150 18.03 -22.11 0.75
C GLY A 150 16.51 -22.01 0.60
N ASP A 151 15.78 -22.84 1.35
CA ASP A 151 14.33 -22.79 1.43
C ASP A 151 13.86 -21.44 2.01
N ALA A 152 14.54 -20.92 3.04
CA ALA A 152 14.23 -19.64 3.66
C ALA A 152 14.37 -18.49 2.69
N ARG A 153 15.44 -18.48 1.88
CA ARG A 153 15.61 -17.49 0.82
C ARG A 153 14.44 -17.54 -0.17
N SER A 154 14.05 -18.74 -0.61
CA SER A 154 12.94 -18.91 -1.56
C SER A 154 11.61 -18.43 -0.98
N ALA A 155 11.35 -18.69 0.30
CA ALA A 155 10.16 -18.22 0.99
C ALA A 155 10.13 -16.68 1.15
N ILE A 156 11.28 -16.05 1.40
CA ILE A 156 11.40 -14.58 1.44
C ILE A 156 11.15 -14.00 0.04
N ASP A 157 11.71 -14.61 -1.01
CA ASP A 157 11.51 -14.17 -2.40
C ASP A 157 10.02 -14.30 -2.82
N ASP A 158 9.31 -15.32 -2.35
CA ASP A 158 7.87 -15.47 -2.54
C ASP A 158 7.09 -14.29 -1.93
N VAL A 159 7.44 -13.89 -0.71
CA VAL A 159 6.80 -12.74 -0.04
C VAL A 159 7.05 -11.45 -0.83
N ALA A 160 8.28 -11.25 -1.31
CA ALA A 160 8.65 -10.07 -2.09
C ALA A 160 7.94 -9.98 -3.45
N ARG A 161 7.46 -11.11 -3.99
CA ARG A 161 6.71 -11.17 -5.27
C ARG A 161 5.21 -10.94 -5.12
N LEU A 162 4.68 -10.81 -3.91
CA LEU A 162 3.25 -10.59 -3.70
C LEU A 162 2.81 -9.26 -4.33
N ASP A 163 1.94 -9.35 -5.33
CA ASP A 163 1.27 -8.19 -5.90
C ASP A 163 -0.03 -7.92 -5.14
N VAL A 164 0.13 -7.17 -4.06
CA VAL A 164 -0.92 -6.81 -3.12
C VAL A 164 -1.97 -5.84 -3.68
N LEU A 165 -1.75 -5.27 -4.88
CA LEU A 165 -2.67 -4.34 -5.53
C LEU A 165 -3.38 -4.95 -6.75
N LYS A 166 -2.91 -6.09 -7.27
CA LYS A 166 -3.48 -6.80 -8.42
C LYS A 166 -5.01 -6.90 -8.40
N GLY A 167 -5.60 -7.17 -7.24
CA GLY A 167 -7.05 -7.29 -7.09
C GLY A 167 -7.81 -5.99 -7.39
N LEU A 168 -7.21 -4.82 -7.14
CA LEU A 168 -7.83 -3.54 -7.47
C LEU A 168 -7.81 -3.24 -8.97
N ASP A 169 -6.92 -3.86 -9.72
CA ASP A 169 -6.87 -3.72 -11.18
C ASP A 169 -7.79 -4.70 -11.92
N ALA A 170 -8.52 -5.56 -11.20
CA ALA A 170 -9.44 -6.54 -11.79
C ALA A 170 -10.57 -5.91 -12.60
N THR A 171 -10.98 -4.68 -12.29
CA THR A 171 -11.96 -3.93 -13.09
C THR A 171 -11.60 -2.44 -13.17
N PRO A 172 -12.04 -1.72 -14.23
CA PRO A 172 -11.83 -0.28 -14.32
C PRO A 172 -12.40 0.51 -13.14
N ALA A 173 -13.53 0.05 -12.58
CA ALA A 173 -14.17 0.70 -11.44
C ALA A 173 -13.38 0.52 -10.14
N LEU A 174 -12.85 -0.68 -9.88
CA LEU A 174 -11.98 -0.94 -8.73
C LEU A 174 -10.67 -0.16 -8.83
N SER A 175 -10.07 -0.10 -10.03
CA SER A 175 -8.82 0.64 -10.24
C SER A 175 -9.06 2.15 -10.03
N ALA A 176 -10.19 2.68 -10.50
CA ALA A 176 -10.58 4.06 -10.25
C ALA A 176 -10.83 4.34 -8.75
N ALA A 177 -11.42 3.40 -8.01
CA ALA A 177 -11.58 3.51 -6.56
C ALA A 177 -10.22 3.51 -5.84
N GLY A 178 -9.32 2.60 -6.20
CA GLY A 178 -7.96 2.53 -5.67
C GLY A 178 -7.16 3.82 -5.89
N LYS A 179 -7.26 4.44 -7.07
CA LYS A 179 -6.59 5.72 -7.37
C LYS A 179 -7.03 6.89 -6.47
N ARG A 180 -8.25 6.84 -5.95
CA ARG A 180 -8.82 7.87 -5.07
C ARG A 180 -8.59 7.56 -3.58
N ALA A 181 -8.29 6.31 -3.25
CA ALA A 181 -7.97 5.88 -1.90
C ALA A 181 -6.56 6.32 -1.48
N SER A 182 -6.46 7.06 -0.38
CA SER A 182 -5.21 7.64 0.11
C SER A 182 -4.22 6.56 0.56
N GLY A 183 -4.72 5.48 1.17
CA GLY A 183 -3.92 4.30 1.52
C GLY A 183 -3.25 3.68 0.31
N CYS A 184 -3.93 3.58 -0.83
CA CYS A 184 -3.33 2.99 -2.04
C CYS A 184 -2.25 3.91 -2.63
N GLN A 185 -2.43 5.23 -2.55
CA GLN A 185 -1.42 6.19 -3.03
C GLN A 185 -0.09 6.07 -2.27
N GLN A 186 -0.14 5.73 -0.97
CA GLN A 186 1.06 5.49 -0.16
C GLN A 186 1.85 4.24 -0.57
N LEU A 187 1.20 3.28 -1.24
CA LEU A 187 1.85 2.05 -1.73
C LEU A 187 2.58 2.26 -3.06
N VAL A 188 2.11 3.21 -3.87
CA VAL A 188 2.67 3.49 -5.21
C VAL A 188 3.87 4.46 -5.12
N VAL A 189 3.92 5.30 -4.08
CA VAL A 189 5.06 6.18 -3.83
C VAL A 189 6.09 5.42 -3.01
N PRO A 190 7.32 5.17 -3.54
CA PRO A 190 8.36 4.55 -2.74
C PRO A 190 8.62 5.40 -1.49
N PRO A 191 8.80 4.79 -0.30
CA PRO A 191 9.14 5.55 0.89
C PRO A 191 10.46 6.31 0.63
N ALA A 192 10.50 7.58 1.04
CA ALA A 192 11.70 8.40 0.88
C ALA A 192 12.92 7.69 1.51
N PRO A 193 14.10 7.72 0.88
CA PRO A 193 15.30 7.14 1.47
C PRO A 193 15.56 7.81 2.83
N ARG A 194 15.72 7.00 3.87
CA ARG A 194 16.20 7.46 5.18
C ARG A 194 17.71 7.56 5.18
#